data_AF-A0A532TS99-F1
#
_entry.id   AF-A0A532TS99-F1
#
_cell.length_a   1.000
_cell.length_b   1.000
_cell.length_c   1.000
_cell.angle_alpha   90.00
_cell.angle_beta   90.00
_cell.angle_gamma   90.00
#
_symmetry.space_group_name_H-M   'P 1'
#
loop_
_entity.id
_entity.type
_entity.pdbx_description
1 polymer ?
#
loop_
_entity_poly.entity_id
_entity_poly.type
_entity_poly.pdbx_seq_one_letter_code
_entity_poly.pdbx_strand_id
1 'polypeptide(L)'
;MHRILIYPLIAVLLLASSVTIASAEEAGNEQETYKRLLQRIDGSIVALRHGGSASGGLSEAQTLYSNLVENENFDNRPELLETNNRITQAFSSLQQSATEENIRDLRLDISLMASELGVGLPFNFEHALFFILGIGIFVALIVTLISRRVVNWERMKQIKAEVSAFQQELRDARSKQDMKRLYKVQQDQKRIMALQGQMMKENFKPMLFYIVPYFIFWFVLSGMYSGWVVAWLPFRLDLPFFGKWASCGFLSWYLLTYFGFSQIWRKLLIRE
;
A
#
# COMPACT_ATOMS: atom_id res chain seq x y z
N MET A 1 30.69 8.47 0.94
CA MET A 1 29.24 8.42 1.31
C MET A 1 28.33 7.96 0.17
N HIS A 2 28.50 8.41 -1.08
CA HIS A 2 27.59 8.06 -2.19
C HIS A 2 27.40 6.55 -2.44
N ARG A 3 28.45 5.73 -2.36
CA ARG A 3 28.35 4.28 -2.62
C ARG A 3 27.43 3.53 -1.65
N ILE A 4 27.34 3.97 -0.40
CA ILE A 4 26.52 3.31 0.64
C ILE A 4 25.02 3.54 0.42
N LEU A 5 24.64 4.63 -0.26
CA LEU A 5 23.24 4.94 -0.58
C LEU A 5 22.77 4.25 -1.88
N ILE A 6 23.70 3.84 -2.75
CA ILE A 6 23.42 3.31 -4.09
C ILE A 6 23.00 1.83 -4.06
N TYR A 7 23.61 1.00 -3.22
CA TYR A 7 23.25 -0.44 -3.12
C TYR A 7 21.78 -0.74 -2.76
N PRO A 8 21.16 -0.08 -1.77
CA PRO A 8 19.76 -0.35 -1.44
C PRO A 8 18.79 0.15 -2.51
N LEU A 9 19.17 1.22 -3.21
CA LEU A 9 18.44 1.76 -4.35
C LEU A 9 18.41 0.74 -5.49
N ILE A 10 19.57 0.14 -5.80
CA ILE A 10 19.68 -0.94 -6.78
C ILE A 10 18.88 -2.17 -6.33
N ALA A 11 18.91 -2.55 -5.05
CA ALA A 11 18.17 -3.69 -4.55
C ALA A 11 16.64 -3.52 -4.71
N VAL A 12 16.10 -2.33 -4.40
CA VAL A 12 14.68 -2.02 -4.59
C VAL A 12 14.31 -2.00 -6.08
N LEU A 13 15.18 -1.46 -6.93
CA LEU A 13 14.97 -1.38 -8.38
C LEU A 13 15.03 -2.77 -9.03
N LEU A 14 15.95 -3.63 -8.59
CA LEU A 14 16.04 -5.03 -9.00
C LEU A 14 14.79 -5.82 -8.56
N LEU A 15 14.32 -5.62 -7.33
CA LEU A 15 13.08 -6.22 -6.86
C LEU A 15 11.89 -5.78 -7.73
N ALA A 16 11.74 -4.49 -8.01
CA ALA A 16 10.70 -4.01 -8.92
C ALA A 16 10.80 -4.68 -10.30
N SER A 17 12.00 -4.73 -10.89
CA SER A 17 12.19 -5.34 -12.20
C SER A 17 11.85 -6.83 -12.21
N SER A 18 12.21 -7.58 -11.17
CA SER A 18 11.87 -9.00 -11.05
C SER A 18 10.36 -9.24 -10.96
N VAL A 19 9.64 -8.38 -10.23
CA VAL A 19 8.19 -8.46 -10.09
C VAL A 19 7.49 -8.13 -11.41
N THR A 20 7.99 -7.15 -12.16
CA THR A 20 7.42 -6.80 -13.47
C THR A 20 7.66 -7.89 -14.50
N ILE A 21 8.84 -8.52 -14.52
CA ILE A 21 9.18 -9.58 -15.47
C ILE A 21 8.33 -10.82 -15.19
N ALA A 22 8.24 -11.25 -13.93
CA ALA A 22 7.39 -12.39 -13.54
C ALA A 22 5.92 -12.18 -13.94
N SER A 23 5.40 -10.97 -13.76
CA SER A 23 4.02 -10.64 -14.12
C SER A 23 3.77 -10.53 -15.64
N ALA A 24 4.81 -10.22 -16.42
CA ALA A 24 4.72 -10.10 -17.87
C ALA A 24 4.87 -11.46 -18.57
N GLU A 25 5.60 -12.38 -17.96
CA GLU A 25 5.88 -13.71 -18.50
C GLU A 25 4.73 -14.70 -18.27
N GLU A 26 3.91 -14.50 -17.23
CA GLU A 26 2.76 -15.36 -16.92
C GLU A 26 1.44 -14.97 -17.62
N ALA A 27 1.26 -13.74 -18.08
CA ALA A 27 -0.06 -13.21 -18.45
C ALA A 27 -0.64 -13.75 -19.79
N GLY A 28 -1.37 -14.86 -19.73
CA GLY A 28 -2.31 -15.26 -20.78
C GLY A 28 -3.51 -14.30 -20.87
N ASN A 29 -4.10 -14.14 -22.06
CA ASN A 29 -5.25 -13.25 -22.28
C ASN A 29 -6.46 -13.62 -21.39
N GLU A 30 -6.66 -14.91 -21.15
CA GLU A 30 -7.70 -15.44 -20.26
C GLU A 30 -7.42 -15.13 -18.77
N GLN A 31 -6.16 -15.20 -18.33
CA GLN A 31 -5.77 -14.86 -16.97
C GLN A 31 -5.95 -13.37 -16.65
N GLU A 32 -5.60 -12.48 -17.60
CA GLU A 32 -5.85 -11.04 -17.45
C GLU A 32 -7.35 -10.73 -17.44
N THR A 33 -8.15 -11.45 -18.24
CA THR A 33 -9.62 -11.35 -18.22
C THR A 33 -10.19 -11.81 -16.88
N TYR A 34 -9.74 -12.95 -16.36
CA TYR A 34 -10.13 -13.48 -15.05
C TYR A 34 -9.72 -12.55 -13.89
N LYS A 35 -8.51 -11.98 -13.95
CA LYS A 35 -8.07 -10.97 -12.98
C LYS A 35 -8.97 -9.75 -12.97
N ARG A 36 -9.30 -9.19 -14.15
CA ARG A 36 -10.21 -8.03 -14.27
C ARG A 36 -11.61 -8.36 -13.78
N LEU A 37 -12.09 -9.58 -14.05
CA LEU A 37 -13.37 -10.07 -13.55
C LEU A 37 -13.43 -10.01 -12.03
N LEU A 38 -12.44 -10.59 -11.35
CA LEU A 38 -12.34 -10.55 -9.89
C LEU A 38 -12.20 -9.12 -9.35
N GLN A 39 -11.42 -8.25 -10.01
CA GLN A 39 -11.32 -6.84 -9.62
C GLN A 39 -12.67 -6.12 -9.63
N ARG A 40 -13.52 -6.40 -10.63
CA ARG A 40 -14.85 -5.78 -10.73
C ARG A 40 -15.83 -6.32 -9.70
N ILE A 41 -15.72 -7.61 -9.35
CA ILE A 41 -16.50 -8.24 -8.28
C ILE A 41 -16.09 -7.66 -6.92
N ASP A 42 -14.80 -7.64 -6.61
CA ASP A 42 -14.28 -7.11 -5.36
C ASP A 42 -14.60 -5.60 -5.24
N GLY A 43 -14.48 -4.85 -6.34
CA GLY A 43 -14.90 -3.44 -6.43
C GLY A 43 -16.38 -3.22 -6.15
N SER A 44 -17.25 -4.14 -6.57
CA SER A 44 -18.69 -4.11 -6.28
C SER A 44 -18.98 -4.29 -4.78
N ILE A 45 -18.27 -5.20 -4.09
CA ILE A 45 -18.35 -5.36 -2.63
C ILE A 45 -17.88 -4.08 -1.93
N VAL A 46 -16.78 -3.48 -2.39
CA VAL A 46 -16.27 -2.21 -1.87
C VAL A 46 -17.32 -1.10 -2.02
N ALA A 47 -17.94 -0.98 -3.19
CA ALA A 47 -19.00 0.00 -3.44
C ALA A 47 -20.18 -0.16 -2.47
N LEU A 48 -20.65 -1.38 -2.21
CA LEU A 48 -21.69 -1.63 -1.19
C LEU A 48 -21.26 -1.19 0.21
N ARG A 49 -20.02 -1.47 0.59
CA ARG A 49 -19.48 -1.09 1.92
C ARG A 49 -19.37 0.42 2.11
N HIS A 50 -19.13 1.17 1.04
CA HIS A 50 -19.16 2.63 1.06
C HIS A 50 -20.59 3.20 1.05
N GLY A 51 -21.61 2.37 0.82
CA GLY A 51 -23.02 2.77 0.70
C GLY A 51 -23.43 3.19 -0.71
N GLY A 52 -22.67 2.79 -1.74
CA GLY A 52 -22.99 2.99 -3.15
C GLY A 52 -23.67 1.78 -3.79
N SER A 53 -23.82 1.80 -5.12
CA SER A 53 -24.40 0.70 -5.91
C SER A 53 -23.32 -0.24 -6.46
N ALA A 54 -23.57 -1.55 -6.39
CA ALA A 54 -22.76 -2.58 -7.03
C ALA A 54 -23.10 -2.82 -8.52
N SER A 55 -24.24 -2.32 -9.01
CA SER A 55 -24.79 -2.71 -10.32
C SER A 55 -23.85 -2.45 -11.50
N GLY A 56 -23.14 -1.32 -11.49
CA GLY A 56 -22.18 -0.97 -12.56
C GLY A 56 -21.01 -1.96 -12.63
N GLY A 57 -20.39 -2.25 -11.47
CA GLY A 57 -19.28 -3.21 -11.39
C GLY A 57 -19.71 -4.63 -11.74
N LEU A 58 -20.92 -5.04 -11.32
CA LEU A 58 -21.48 -6.35 -11.63
C LEU A 58 -21.82 -6.52 -13.12
N SER A 59 -22.27 -5.47 -13.80
CA SER A 59 -22.54 -5.49 -15.25
C SER A 59 -21.26 -5.66 -16.07
N GLU A 60 -20.20 -4.92 -15.70
CA GLU A 60 -18.88 -5.07 -16.31
C GLU A 60 -18.30 -6.47 -16.04
N ALA A 61 -18.45 -6.98 -14.81
CA ALA A 61 -18.05 -8.33 -14.44
C ALA A 61 -18.79 -9.40 -15.26
N GLN A 62 -20.10 -9.27 -15.46
CA GLN A 62 -20.87 -10.20 -16.28
C GLN A 62 -20.33 -10.26 -17.72
N THR A 63 -19.98 -9.12 -18.31
CA THR A 63 -19.40 -9.06 -19.66
C THR A 63 -18.06 -9.78 -19.73
N LEU A 64 -17.18 -9.56 -18.75
CA LEU A 64 -15.88 -10.23 -18.66
C LEU A 64 -16.02 -11.74 -18.46
N TYR A 65 -17.00 -12.18 -17.67
CA TYR A 65 -17.29 -13.59 -17.47
C TYR A 65 -17.77 -14.26 -18.76
N SER A 66 -18.70 -13.63 -19.50
CA SER A 66 -19.16 -14.14 -20.79
C SER A 66 -17.99 -14.31 -21.77
N ASN A 67 -17.08 -13.34 -21.84
CA ASN A 67 -15.90 -13.41 -22.72
C ASN A 67 -14.92 -14.53 -22.31
N LEU A 68 -14.80 -14.80 -21.00
CA LEU A 68 -13.94 -15.89 -20.49
C LEU A 68 -14.46 -17.26 -20.93
N VAL A 69 -15.77 -17.37 -21.07
CA VAL A 69 -16.49 -18.63 -21.27
C VAL A 69 -16.94 -18.83 -22.73
N GLU A 70 -16.85 -17.80 -23.56
CA GLU A 70 -17.39 -17.76 -24.94
C GLU A 70 -16.92 -18.93 -25.84
N ASN A 71 -15.67 -19.36 -25.67
CA ASN A 71 -15.06 -20.40 -26.50
C ASN A 71 -15.11 -21.80 -25.87
N GLU A 72 -15.71 -21.94 -24.68
CA GLU A 72 -15.75 -23.20 -23.95
C GLU A 72 -16.88 -24.12 -24.43
N ASN A 73 -16.54 -25.38 -24.70
CA ASN A 73 -17.53 -26.39 -25.10
C ASN A 73 -18.06 -27.15 -23.87
N PHE A 74 -19.19 -26.69 -23.38
CA PHE A 74 -19.87 -27.27 -22.21
C PHE A 74 -20.51 -28.64 -22.43
N ASP A 75 -20.71 -29.06 -23.68
CA ASP A 75 -21.42 -30.31 -23.99
C ASP A 75 -20.68 -31.55 -23.44
N ASN A 76 -19.35 -31.44 -23.26
CA ASN A 76 -18.52 -32.51 -22.71
C ASN A 76 -18.26 -32.37 -21.19
N ARG A 77 -18.79 -31.33 -20.53
CA ARG A 77 -18.51 -30.99 -19.12
C ARG A 77 -19.78 -30.52 -18.40
N PRO A 78 -20.69 -31.45 -18.03
CA PRO A 78 -21.98 -31.10 -17.42
C PRO A 78 -21.85 -30.36 -16.07
N GLU A 79 -20.81 -30.65 -15.30
CA GLU A 79 -20.53 -29.96 -14.02
C GLU A 79 -20.18 -28.48 -14.21
N LEU A 80 -19.49 -28.13 -15.30
CA LEU A 80 -19.20 -26.74 -15.66
C LEU A 80 -20.43 -26.03 -16.22
N LEU A 81 -21.32 -26.75 -16.89
CA LEU A 81 -22.59 -26.20 -17.37
C LEU A 81 -23.50 -25.78 -16.20
N GLU A 82 -23.59 -26.62 -15.17
CA GLU A 82 -24.35 -26.30 -13.95
C GLU A 82 -23.76 -25.06 -13.24
N THR A 83 -22.44 -25.03 -13.08
CA THR A 83 -21.72 -23.90 -12.48
C THR A 83 -21.92 -22.61 -13.28
N ASN A 84 -21.83 -22.69 -14.61
CA ASN A 84 -22.07 -21.55 -15.50
C ASN A 84 -23.48 -20.99 -15.40
N ASN A 85 -24.49 -21.87 -15.32
CA ASN A 85 -25.88 -21.48 -15.13
C ASN A 85 -26.08 -20.78 -13.78
N ARG A 86 -25.49 -21.31 -12.71
CA ARG A 86 -25.52 -20.68 -11.37
C ARG A 86 -24.91 -19.29 -11.39
N ILE A 87 -23.74 -19.12 -12.00
CA ILE A 87 -23.06 -17.82 -12.11
C ILE A 87 -23.93 -16.82 -12.89
N THR A 88 -24.50 -17.25 -14.03
CA THR A 88 -25.36 -16.40 -14.87
C THR A 88 -26.63 -15.96 -14.14
N GLN A 89 -27.25 -16.87 -13.39
CA GLN A 89 -28.41 -16.56 -12.55
C GLN A 89 -28.04 -15.62 -11.40
N ALA A 90 -26.89 -15.82 -10.75
CA ALA A 90 -26.40 -14.97 -9.69
C ALA A 90 -26.13 -13.54 -10.19
N PHE A 91 -25.55 -13.35 -11.38
CA PHE A 91 -25.43 -12.01 -11.98
C PHE A 91 -26.79 -11.34 -12.17
N SER A 92 -27.79 -12.08 -12.65
CA SER A 92 -29.13 -11.57 -12.90
C SER A 92 -29.84 -11.15 -11.60
N SER A 93 -29.69 -11.92 -10.52
CA SER A 93 -30.29 -11.61 -9.22
C SER A 93 -29.58 -10.45 -8.51
N LEU A 94 -28.25 -10.40 -8.59
CA LEU A 94 -27.43 -9.36 -7.98
C LEU A 94 -27.64 -7.98 -8.61
N GLN A 95 -28.10 -7.90 -9.86
CA GLN A 95 -28.51 -6.63 -10.47
C GLN A 95 -29.72 -5.99 -9.78
N GLN A 96 -30.61 -6.81 -9.19
CA GLN A 96 -31.82 -6.34 -8.52
C GLN A 96 -31.61 -6.09 -7.02
N SER A 97 -30.91 -7.00 -6.33
CA SER A 97 -30.63 -6.90 -4.90
C SER A 97 -29.24 -7.44 -4.54
N ALA A 98 -28.26 -6.54 -4.57
CA ALA A 98 -26.88 -6.86 -4.25
C ALA A 98 -26.63 -6.88 -2.73
N THR A 99 -26.21 -8.02 -2.20
CA THR A 99 -25.71 -8.17 -0.80
C THR A 99 -24.24 -8.57 -0.79
N GLU A 100 -23.51 -8.23 0.28
CA GLU A 100 -22.08 -8.60 0.39
C GLU A 100 -21.87 -10.12 0.34
N GLU A 101 -22.80 -10.90 0.90
CA GLU A 101 -22.75 -12.37 0.93
C GLU A 101 -22.93 -12.97 -0.47
N ASN A 102 -23.98 -12.58 -1.18
CA ASN A 102 -24.27 -13.12 -2.52
C ASN A 102 -23.15 -12.77 -3.53
N ILE A 103 -22.49 -11.62 -3.40
CA ILE A 103 -21.35 -11.26 -4.27
C ILE A 103 -20.11 -12.10 -3.92
N ARG A 104 -19.91 -12.46 -2.65
CA ARG A 104 -18.83 -13.36 -2.24
C ARG A 104 -19.05 -14.78 -2.75
N ASP A 105 -20.28 -15.27 -2.71
CA ASP A 105 -20.64 -16.57 -3.26
C ASP A 105 -20.43 -16.61 -4.77
N LEU A 106 -20.85 -15.56 -5.49
CA LEU A 106 -20.56 -15.38 -6.91
C LEU A 106 -19.04 -15.43 -7.18
N ARG A 107 -18.23 -14.76 -6.36
CA ARG A 107 -16.77 -14.76 -6.48
C ARG A 107 -16.20 -16.17 -6.33
N LEU A 108 -16.73 -16.96 -5.39
CA LEU A 108 -16.31 -18.34 -5.16
C LEU A 108 -16.67 -19.23 -6.36
N ASP A 109 -17.91 -19.17 -6.85
CA ASP A 109 -18.37 -19.94 -8.00
C ASP A 109 -17.52 -19.61 -9.26
N ILE A 110 -17.21 -18.33 -9.49
CA ILE A 110 -16.33 -17.90 -10.58
C ILE A 110 -14.89 -18.39 -10.40
N SER A 111 -14.38 -18.45 -9.16
CA SER A 111 -13.04 -18.98 -8.92
C SER A 111 -12.93 -20.48 -9.11
N LEU A 112 -13.98 -21.23 -8.78
CA LEU A 112 -14.06 -22.66 -9.06
C LEU A 112 -14.12 -22.89 -10.57
N MET A 113 -14.97 -22.14 -11.28
CA MET A 113 -15.08 -22.19 -12.73
C MET A 113 -13.74 -21.92 -13.42
N ALA A 114 -13.04 -20.84 -13.04
CA ALA A 114 -11.75 -20.51 -13.62
C ALA A 114 -10.68 -21.58 -13.32
N SER A 115 -10.67 -22.14 -12.11
CA SER A 115 -9.77 -23.24 -11.75
C SER A 115 -9.99 -24.48 -12.63
N GLU A 116 -11.24 -24.84 -12.91
CA GLU A 116 -11.57 -25.97 -13.78
C GLU A 116 -11.21 -25.74 -15.25
N LEU A 117 -11.22 -24.47 -15.69
CA LEU A 117 -10.73 -24.05 -16.99
C LEU A 117 -9.19 -23.99 -17.07
N GLY A 118 -8.48 -24.23 -15.97
CA GLY A 118 -7.03 -24.09 -15.90
C GLY A 118 -6.55 -22.63 -15.86
N VAL A 119 -7.47 -21.68 -15.67
CA VAL A 119 -7.21 -20.24 -15.58
C VAL A 119 -7.02 -19.87 -14.11
N GLY A 120 -5.77 -19.77 -13.67
CA GLY A 120 -5.40 -19.36 -12.32
C GLY A 120 -5.13 -17.86 -12.18
N LEU A 121 -5.18 -17.36 -10.94
CA LEU A 121 -4.56 -16.07 -10.62
C LEU A 121 -3.04 -16.21 -10.66
N PRO A 122 -2.29 -15.18 -11.10
CA PRO A 122 -0.85 -15.20 -10.97
C PRO A 122 -0.46 -15.25 -9.49
N PHE A 123 0.61 -15.98 -9.16
CA PHE A 123 1.01 -16.29 -7.77
C PHE A 123 1.11 -15.05 -6.87
N ASN A 124 1.59 -13.94 -7.43
CA ASN A 124 1.73 -12.67 -6.74
C ASN A 124 0.39 -11.99 -6.38
N PHE A 125 -0.69 -12.24 -7.13
CA PHE A 125 -2.03 -11.73 -6.83
C PHE A 125 -2.79 -12.65 -5.86
N GLU A 126 -2.64 -13.97 -6.01
CA GLU A 126 -3.25 -14.96 -5.11
C GLU A 126 -2.76 -14.78 -3.67
N HIS A 127 -1.46 -14.52 -3.50
CA HIS A 127 -0.85 -14.29 -2.19
C HIS A 127 -0.42 -12.85 -1.98
N ALA A 128 -1.12 -11.90 -2.61
CA ALA A 128 -0.79 -10.47 -2.55
C ALA A 128 -0.63 -9.95 -1.11
N LEU A 129 -1.45 -10.44 -0.17
CA LEU A 129 -1.38 -10.05 1.24
C LEU A 129 -0.02 -10.35 1.86
N PHE A 130 0.47 -11.58 1.71
CA PHE A 130 1.77 -12.02 2.24
C PHE A 130 2.93 -11.45 1.44
N PHE A 131 2.77 -11.36 0.12
CA PHE A 131 3.79 -10.84 -0.78
C PHE A 131 4.11 -9.37 -0.46
N ILE A 132 3.07 -8.54 -0.36
CA ILE A 132 3.22 -7.11 -0.04
C ILE A 132 3.72 -6.93 1.40
N LEU A 133 3.27 -7.77 2.33
CA LEU A 133 3.79 -7.76 3.71
C LEU A 133 5.29 -8.08 3.75
N GLY A 134 5.74 -9.10 3.01
CA GLY A 134 7.16 -9.46 2.90
C GLY A 134 7.99 -8.32 2.32
N ILE A 135 7.52 -7.70 1.24
CA ILE A 135 8.15 -6.50 0.66
C ILE A 135 8.20 -5.36 1.67
N GLY A 136 7.10 -5.09 2.36
CA GLY A 136 7.01 -4.02 3.37
C GLY A 136 8.03 -4.22 4.50
N ILE A 137 8.17 -5.45 5.02
CA ILE A 137 9.18 -5.80 6.03
C ILE A 137 10.59 -5.58 5.50
N PHE A 138 10.88 -6.08 4.29
CA PHE A 138 12.20 -6.00 3.69
C PHE A 138 12.63 -4.56 3.41
N VAL A 139 11.73 -3.76 2.83
CA VAL A 139 11.97 -2.33 2.58
C VAL A 139 12.13 -1.58 3.90
N ALA A 140 11.27 -1.83 4.89
CA ALA A 140 11.38 -1.19 6.21
C ALA A 140 12.72 -1.51 6.91
N LEU A 141 13.19 -2.76 6.81
CA LEU A 141 14.48 -3.19 7.34
C LEU A 141 15.63 -2.46 6.65
N ILE A 142 15.65 -2.44 5.31
CA ILE A 142 16.67 -1.77 4.52
C ILE A 142 16.74 -0.29 4.88
N VAL A 143 15.59 0.41 4.87
CA VAL A 143 15.51 1.83 5.19
C VAL A 143 16.00 2.11 6.62
N THR A 144 15.65 1.26 7.58
CA THR A 144 16.08 1.42 8.98
C THR A 144 17.58 1.21 9.14
N LEU A 145 18.14 0.19 8.49
CA LEU A 145 19.57 -0.13 8.56
C LEU A 145 20.44 0.96 7.92
N ILE A 146 19.97 1.52 6.82
CA ILE A 146 20.56 2.70 6.18
C ILE A 146 20.48 3.90 7.10
N SER A 147 19.30 4.22 7.62
CA SER A 147 19.10 5.37 8.50
C SER A 147 20.05 5.31 9.69
N ARG A 148 20.25 4.11 10.26
CA ARG A 148 21.24 3.89 11.33
C ARG A 148 22.67 4.25 10.90
N ARG A 149 23.08 3.93 9.66
CA ARG A 149 24.45 4.11 9.16
C ARG A 149 24.72 5.49 8.56
N VAL A 150 23.69 6.16 8.04
CA VAL A 150 23.78 7.44 7.35
C VAL A 150 23.55 8.61 8.31
N VAL A 151 22.69 8.44 9.31
CA VAL A 151 22.38 9.48 10.29
C VAL A 151 23.48 9.52 11.35
N ASN A 152 24.11 10.69 11.50
CA ASN A 152 25.02 10.94 12.61
C ASN A 152 24.21 11.24 13.88
N TRP A 153 23.93 10.19 14.65
CA TRP A 153 23.15 10.25 15.89
C TRP A 153 23.76 11.17 16.94
N GLU A 154 25.09 11.31 16.95
CA GLU A 154 25.83 12.15 17.89
C GLU A 154 25.50 13.64 17.69
N ARG A 155 25.59 14.10 16.43
CA ARG A 155 25.24 15.47 16.05
C ARG A 155 23.75 15.74 16.24
N MET A 156 22.91 14.75 15.96
CA MET A 156 21.46 14.83 16.19
C MET A 156 21.13 15.00 17.69
N LYS A 157 21.84 14.29 18.57
CA LYS A 157 21.67 14.36 20.03
C LYS A 157 22.14 15.70 20.59
N GLN A 158 23.28 16.20 20.14
CA GLN A 158 23.81 17.52 20.53
C GLN A 158 22.82 18.64 20.17
N ILE A 159 22.31 18.64 18.93
CA ILE A 159 21.39 19.68 18.51
C ILE A 159 20.02 19.54 19.19
N LYS A 160 19.53 18.31 19.41
CA LYS A 160 18.33 18.09 20.24
C LYS A 160 18.50 18.66 21.65
N ALA A 161 19.67 18.48 22.28
CA ALA A 161 19.95 19.02 23.60
C ALA A 161 19.98 20.55 23.61
N GLU A 162 20.67 21.19 22.64
CA GLU A 162 20.68 22.65 22.49
C GLU A 162 19.28 23.24 22.24
N VAL A 163 18.48 22.61 21.38
CA VAL A 163 17.10 23.02 21.10
C VAL A 163 16.21 22.85 22.33
N SER A 164 16.36 21.76 23.08
CA SER A 164 15.59 21.50 24.29
C SER A 164 15.92 22.52 25.39
N ALA A 165 17.20 22.81 25.60
CA ALA A 165 17.67 23.83 26.55
C ALA A 165 17.14 25.22 26.16
N PHE A 166 17.22 25.59 24.88
CA PHE A 166 16.66 26.84 24.36
C PHE A 166 15.15 26.94 24.60
N GLN A 167 14.38 25.88 24.30
CA GLN A 167 12.93 25.86 24.53
C GLN A 167 12.59 26.00 26.01
N GLN A 168 13.39 25.42 26.91
CA GLN A 168 13.20 25.53 28.36
C GLN A 168 13.46 26.95 28.83
N GLU A 169 14.56 27.58 28.40
CA GLU A 169 14.88 28.97 28.73
C GLU A 169 13.83 29.96 28.21
N LEU A 170 13.27 29.69 27.01
CA LEU A 170 12.18 30.47 26.42
C LEU A 170 10.87 30.36 27.23
N ARG A 171 10.54 29.15 27.71
CA ARG A 171 9.37 28.93 28.58
C ARG A 171 9.55 29.62 29.92
N ASP A 172 10.73 29.51 30.52
CA ASP A 172 11.04 30.13 31.82
C ASP A 172 11.04 31.67 31.73
N ALA A 173 11.61 32.24 30.67
CA ALA A 173 11.61 33.68 30.43
C ALA A 173 10.21 34.24 30.18
N ARG A 174 9.35 33.51 29.45
CA ARG A 174 7.92 33.88 29.29
C ARG A 174 7.16 33.80 30.60
N SER A 175 7.35 32.72 31.36
CA SER A 175 6.66 32.51 32.64
C SER A 175 7.03 33.55 33.69
N LYS A 176 8.26 34.08 33.65
CA LYS A 176 8.75 35.10 34.59
C LYS A 176 8.55 36.54 34.12
N GLN A 177 7.93 36.76 32.94
CA GLN A 177 7.74 38.07 32.30
C GLN A 177 9.01 38.95 32.26
N ASP A 178 10.18 38.33 32.18
CA ASP A 178 11.46 39.02 32.25
C ASP A 178 11.85 39.53 30.85
N MET A 179 11.42 40.75 30.52
CA MET A 179 11.55 41.35 29.19
C MET A 179 13.01 41.43 28.69
N LYS A 180 13.98 41.60 29.59
CA LYS A 180 15.41 41.62 29.22
C LYS A 180 15.91 40.24 28.82
N ARG A 181 15.56 39.20 29.59
CA ARG A 181 15.90 37.81 29.24
C ARG A 181 15.18 37.37 27.98
N LEU A 182 13.91 37.76 27.81
CA LEU A 182 13.13 37.45 26.62
C LEU A 182 13.78 37.98 25.33
N TYR A 183 14.28 39.21 25.36
CA TYR A 183 14.96 39.83 24.22
C TYR A 183 16.28 39.12 23.87
N LYS A 184 17.06 38.70 24.89
CA LYS A 184 18.31 37.96 24.70
C LYS A 184 18.05 36.58 24.08
N VAL A 185 17.07 35.84 24.61
CA VAL A 185 16.69 34.52 24.08
C VAL A 185 16.08 34.64 22.67
N GLN A 186 15.34 35.72 22.35
CA GLN A 186 14.88 35.98 20.98
C GLN A 186 16.02 36.23 19.99
N GLN A 187 17.13 36.84 20.40
CA GLN A 187 18.31 36.96 19.52
C GLN A 187 18.92 35.59 19.20
N ASP A 188 18.99 34.70 20.18
CA ASP A 188 19.48 33.32 20.01
C ASP A 188 18.55 32.46 19.14
N GLN A 189 17.28 32.84 18.98
CA GLN A 189 16.32 32.17 18.09
C GLN A 189 16.84 32.08 16.65
N LYS A 190 17.51 33.12 16.15
CA LYS A 190 18.10 33.13 14.79
C LYS A 190 19.21 32.08 14.66
N ARG A 191 20.05 31.92 15.69
CA ARG A 191 21.12 30.91 15.71
C ARG A 191 20.53 29.50 15.75
N ILE A 192 19.52 29.27 16.59
CA ILE A 192 18.83 27.97 16.68
C ILE A 192 18.11 27.63 15.37
N MET A 193 17.42 28.59 14.76
CA MET A 193 16.80 28.42 13.44
C MET A 193 17.84 28.11 12.35
N ALA A 194 19.01 28.77 12.37
CA ALA A 194 20.09 28.48 11.43
C ALA A 194 20.65 27.06 11.62
N LEU A 195 20.82 26.59 12.86
CA LEU A 195 21.22 25.22 13.19
C LEU A 195 20.19 24.19 12.72
N GLN A 196 18.90 24.44 12.99
CA GLN A 196 17.80 23.61 12.49
C GLN A 196 17.78 23.56 10.95
N GLY A 197 18.01 24.71 10.29
CA GLY A 197 18.08 24.80 8.84
C GLY A 197 19.27 24.05 8.23
N GLN A 198 20.44 24.07 8.89
CA GLN A 198 21.59 23.27 8.47
C GLN A 198 21.31 21.78 8.62
N MET A 199 20.71 21.33 9.73
CA MET A 199 20.28 19.94 9.89
C MET A 199 19.27 19.53 8.82
N MET A 200 18.31 20.41 8.52
CA MET A 200 17.31 20.16 7.52
C MET A 200 17.98 19.95 6.17
N LYS A 201 18.89 20.83 5.74
CA LYS A 201 19.66 20.66 4.49
C LYS A 201 20.52 19.39 4.48
N GLU A 202 21.13 19.02 5.60
CA GLU A 202 21.92 17.79 5.74
C GLU A 202 21.06 16.52 5.63
N ASN A 203 19.80 16.54 6.09
CA ASN A 203 18.85 15.43 5.93
C ASN A 203 18.12 15.44 4.58
N PHE A 204 17.88 16.60 3.97
CA PHE A 204 17.16 16.72 2.70
C PHE A 204 17.98 16.21 1.51
N LYS A 205 19.30 16.42 1.50
CA LYS A 205 20.20 15.87 0.45
C LYS A 205 20.08 14.34 0.31
N PRO A 206 20.25 13.54 1.38
CA PRO A 206 20.04 12.10 1.29
C PRO A 206 18.58 11.73 1.06
N MET A 207 17.62 12.48 1.63
CA MET A 207 16.19 12.21 1.44
C MET A 207 15.77 12.27 -0.04
N LEU A 208 16.21 13.29 -0.80
CA LEU A 208 15.86 13.43 -2.21
C LEU A 208 16.40 12.26 -3.05
N PHE A 209 17.61 11.80 -2.71
CA PHE A 209 18.23 10.64 -3.35
C PHE A 209 17.45 9.34 -3.10
N TYR A 210 16.85 9.18 -1.91
CA TYR A 210 16.01 8.01 -1.59
C TYR A 210 14.57 8.12 -2.08
N ILE A 211 14.04 9.33 -2.21
CA ILE A 211 12.67 9.59 -2.65
C ILE A 211 12.50 9.21 -4.12
N VAL A 212 13.40 9.61 -5.01
CA VAL A 212 13.23 9.38 -6.46
C VAL A 212 13.03 7.88 -6.81
N PRO A 213 13.88 6.95 -6.35
CA PRO A 213 13.71 5.52 -6.62
C PRO A 213 12.51 4.92 -5.91
N TYR A 214 12.22 5.40 -4.69
CA TYR A 214 11.06 4.98 -3.94
C TYR A 214 9.76 5.32 -4.68
N PHE A 215 9.68 6.52 -5.28
CA PHE A 215 8.54 6.92 -6.10
C PHE A 215 8.44 6.11 -7.40
N ILE A 216 9.56 5.76 -8.04
CA ILE A 216 9.55 4.88 -9.21
C ILE A 216 9.03 3.49 -8.85
N PHE A 217 9.57 2.89 -7.78
CA PHE A 217 9.10 1.60 -7.26
C PHE A 217 7.60 1.65 -6.91
N TRP A 218 7.18 2.72 -6.25
CA TRP A 218 5.80 2.95 -5.91
C TRP A 218 4.89 3.05 -7.12
N PHE A 219 5.29 3.81 -8.15
CA PHE A 219 4.48 3.98 -9.36
C PHE A 219 4.29 2.66 -10.12
N VAL A 220 5.34 1.84 -10.20
CA VAL A 220 5.28 0.51 -10.82
C VAL A 220 4.32 -0.41 -10.08
N LEU A 221 4.49 -0.58 -8.76
CA LEU A 221 3.62 -1.47 -7.99
C LEU A 221 2.18 -0.93 -7.91
N SER A 222 2.00 0.38 -7.80
CA SER A 222 0.68 1.01 -7.80
C SER A 222 -0.05 0.77 -9.12
N GLY A 223 0.65 0.85 -10.26
CA GLY A 223 0.10 0.51 -11.57
C GLY A 223 -0.32 -0.95 -11.66
N MET A 224 0.51 -1.88 -11.16
CA MET A 224 0.26 -3.32 -11.24
C MET A 224 -0.91 -3.80 -10.37
N TYR A 225 -1.02 -3.26 -9.16
CA TYR A 225 -2.08 -3.61 -8.19
C TYR A 225 -3.24 -2.60 -8.17
N SER A 226 -3.32 -1.73 -9.17
CA SER A 226 -4.41 -0.76 -9.29
C SER A 226 -5.76 -1.48 -9.34
N GLY A 227 -6.70 -1.08 -8.48
CA GLY A 227 -8.02 -1.70 -8.38
C GLY A 227 -8.06 -3.07 -7.68
N TRP A 228 -6.91 -3.65 -7.28
CA TRP A 228 -6.87 -4.91 -6.54
C TRP A 228 -7.07 -4.70 -5.04
N VAL A 229 -8.00 -5.44 -4.44
CA VAL A 229 -8.21 -5.44 -2.99
C VAL A 229 -7.23 -6.44 -2.37
N VAL A 230 -6.24 -5.93 -1.64
CA VAL A 230 -5.16 -6.74 -1.06
C VAL A 230 -5.55 -7.31 0.30
N ALA A 231 -6.26 -6.53 1.12
CA ALA A 231 -6.72 -6.97 2.42
C ALA A 231 -8.14 -6.46 2.72
N TRP A 232 -8.98 -7.35 3.21
CA TRP A 232 -10.32 -7.04 3.68
C TRP A 232 -10.30 -6.69 5.17
N LEU A 233 -10.87 -5.54 5.53
CA LEU A 233 -11.05 -5.17 6.93
C LEU A 233 -12.35 -5.80 7.47
N PRO A 234 -12.34 -6.37 8.70
CA PRO A 234 -13.54 -6.93 9.32
C PRO A 234 -14.48 -5.87 9.89
N PHE A 235 -14.03 -4.61 10.02
CA PHE A 235 -14.81 -3.49 10.52
C PHE A 235 -14.72 -2.29 9.55
N ARG A 236 -15.73 -1.42 9.60
CA ARG A 236 -15.78 -0.17 8.83
C ARG A 236 -15.24 0.97 9.69
N LEU A 237 -14.19 1.66 9.24
CA LEU A 237 -13.65 2.83 9.92
C LEU A 237 -14.14 4.10 9.24
N ASP A 238 -14.85 4.97 9.95
CA ASP A 238 -15.18 6.29 9.43
C ASP A 238 -14.06 7.27 9.80
N LEU A 239 -13.22 7.60 8.82
CA LEU A 239 -12.08 8.49 9.02
C LEU A 239 -12.40 9.90 8.50
N PRO A 240 -12.12 10.97 9.27
CA PRO A 240 -12.49 12.34 8.93
C PRO A 240 -11.88 12.87 7.62
N PHE A 241 -10.82 12.22 7.11
CA PHE A 241 -10.15 12.60 5.85
C PHE A 241 -10.29 11.57 4.73
N PHE A 242 -10.68 10.33 5.04
CA PHE A 242 -10.70 9.21 4.08
C PHE A 242 -12.10 8.60 3.88
N GLY A 243 -13.10 9.09 4.62
CA GLY A 243 -14.46 8.54 4.61
C GLY A 243 -14.53 7.14 5.20
N LYS A 244 -15.55 6.38 4.77
CA LYS A 244 -15.82 5.00 5.22
C LYS A 244 -14.76 4.02 4.70
N TRP A 245 -13.65 3.86 5.38
CA TRP A 245 -12.59 2.94 4.99
C TRP A 245 -12.99 1.48 5.29
N ALA A 246 -13.13 0.66 4.25
CA ALA A 246 -13.65 -0.70 4.36
C ALA A 246 -12.82 -1.79 3.63
N SER A 247 -11.81 -1.38 2.86
CA SER A 247 -10.86 -2.27 2.19
C SER A 247 -9.48 -1.62 2.08
N CYS A 248 -8.44 -2.44 2.11
CA CYS A 248 -7.08 -2.01 1.89
C CYS A 248 -6.67 -2.39 0.47
N GLY A 249 -6.57 -1.39 -0.39
CA GLY A 249 -5.80 -1.53 -1.64
C GLY A 249 -4.32 -1.67 -1.36
N PHE A 250 -3.53 -1.84 -2.43
CA PHE A 250 -2.07 -1.92 -2.35
C PHE A 250 -1.45 -0.81 -1.50
N LEU A 251 -1.81 0.45 -1.78
CA LEU A 251 -1.25 1.61 -1.09
C LEU A 251 -1.47 1.53 0.42
N SER A 252 -2.71 1.31 0.84
CA SER A 252 -3.08 1.35 2.25
C SER A 252 -2.47 0.17 3.01
N TRP A 253 -2.45 -1.03 2.41
CA TRP A 253 -1.82 -2.20 3.01
C TRP A 253 -0.30 -2.04 3.12
N TYR A 254 0.34 -1.55 2.05
CA TYR A 254 1.78 -1.29 2.04
C TYR A 254 2.18 -0.22 3.07
N LEU A 255 1.44 0.90 3.16
CA LEU A 255 1.72 1.93 4.17
C LEU A 255 1.54 1.40 5.59
N LEU A 256 0.47 0.64 5.84
CA LEU A 256 0.19 0.08 7.16
C LEU A 256 1.28 -0.90 7.60
N THR A 257 1.67 -1.82 6.72
CA THR A 257 2.76 -2.76 6.97
C THR A 257 4.11 -2.04 7.12
N TYR A 258 4.45 -1.15 6.18
CA TYR A 258 5.68 -0.38 6.23
C TYR A 258 5.80 0.44 7.52
N PHE A 259 4.78 1.21 7.91
CA PHE A 259 4.84 2.00 9.14
C PHE A 259 4.87 1.11 10.39
N GLY A 260 4.05 0.06 10.44
CA GLY A 260 4.03 -0.88 11.56
C GLY A 260 5.40 -1.52 11.80
N PHE A 261 5.99 -2.08 10.74
CA PHE A 261 7.32 -2.69 10.83
C PHE A 261 8.44 -1.67 10.96
N SER A 262 8.33 -0.49 10.36
CA SER A 262 9.34 0.58 10.54
C SER A 262 9.50 0.95 12.01
N GLN A 263 8.41 1.04 12.78
CA GLN A 263 8.49 1.33 14.22
C GLN A 263 9.16 0.20 15.00
N ILE A 264 8.82 -1.05 14.68
CA ILE A 264 9.43 -2.24 15.29
C ILE A 264 10.94 -2.27 15.02
N TRP A 265 11.34 -2.11 13.76
CA TRP A 265 12.75 -2.09 13.36
C TRP A 265 13.50 -0.94 14.00
N ARG A 266 12.89 0.25 14.11
CA ARG A 266 13.51 1.40 14.75
C ARG A 266 13.81 1.10 16.22
N LYS A 267 12.86 0.55 16.97
CA LYS A 267 13.08 0.14 18.37
C LYS A 267 14.15 -0.94 18.52
N LEU A 268 14.22 -1.89 17.59
CA LEU A 268 15.14 -3.03 17.68
C LEU A 268 16.59 -2.66 17.29
N LEU A 269 16.76 -1.87 16.22
CA LEU A 269 18.07 -1.54 15.64
C LEU A 269 18.64 -0.22 16.14
N ILE A 270 17.79 0.72 16.54
CA ILE A 270 18.15 2.05 17.04
C ILE A 270 17.60 2.09 18.48
N ARG A 271 18.28 1.37 19.37
CA ARG A 271 18.03 1.48 20.80
C ARG A 271 18.51 2.87 21.23
N GLU A 272 17.57 3.73 21.64
CA GLU A 272 17.85 5.09 22.16
C GLU A 272 18.76 5.06 23.39
#